data_AF-A0A2N2FW20-F1
#
_entry.id   AF-A0A2N2FW20-F1
#
_cell.length_a   1.000
_cell.length_b   1.000
_cell.length_c   1.000
_cell.angle_alpha   90.00
_cell.angle_beta   90.00
_cell.angle_gamma   90.00
#
_symmetry.space_group_name_H-M   'P 1'
#
loop_
_entity.id
_entity.type
_entity.pdbx_description
1 polymer ?
#
loop_
_entity_poly.entity_id
_entity_poly.type
_entity_poly.pdbx_seq_one_letter_code
_entity_poly.pdbx_strand_id
1 'polypeptide(L)'
;MLRLFCLPLLGRGVMKSLRHNEKGAAVIEFAILLFLLMPLLFGIIDFGFIWAQSHYLSQATREGARAGARIATYDSGAITNPVEVKAAVDASINSSLTQFYPKPDQVAEIINKIDTPQLVTVGTQQALKVSVTINSDKIWTPVLWQFLSLLPTSDKEYSKFEQLTDSAVFPISNN
;
A
#
# COMPACT_ATOMS: atom_id res chain seq x y z
N MET A 1 88.36 -16.95 -45.51
CA MET A 1 87.77 -15.82 -46.27
C MET A 1 86.26 -16.05 -46.36
N LEU A 2 85.47 -14.97 -46.17
CA LEU A 2 84.00 -14.85 -46.27
C LEU A 2 83.18 -15.40 -45.09
N ARG A 3 82.62 -14.51 -44.25
CA ARG A 3 81.25 -13.90 -44.35
C ARG A 3 80.18 -14.96 -44.02
N LEU A 4 79.30 -14.81 -43.03
CA LEU A 4 78.42 -13.66 -42.80
C LEU A 4 77.79 -13.81 -41.40
N PHE A 5 77.97 -12.79 -40.56
CA PHE A 5 77.28 -12.63 -39.28
C PHE A 5 75.78 -12.42 -39.58
N CYS A 6 74.93 -13.31 -39.09
CA CYS A 6 73.49 -13.30 -39.36
C CYS A 6 72.72 -12.94 -38.08
N LEU A 7 71.66 -12.14 -38.27
CA LEU A 7 70.64 -11.67 -37.32
C LEU A 7 71.01 -10.51 -36.38
N PRO A 8 70.63 -9.27 -36.72
CA PRO A 8 69.80 -8.49 -35.82
C PRO A 8 68.36 -9.05 -35.89
N LEU A 9 67.59 -8.93 -34.82
CA LEU A 9 66.21 -8.43 -34.84
C LEU A 9 65.68 -8.47 -33.40
N LEU A 10 65.83 -7.31 -32.77
CA LEU A 10 65.22 -6.91 -31.52
C LEU A 10 63.73 -7.30 -31.53
N GLY A 11 63.37 -8.27 -30.69
CA GLY A 11 61.98 -8.61 -30.39
C GLY A 11 61.31 -7.45 -29.67
N ARG A 12 60.71 -6.54 -30.44
CA ARG A 12 59.90 -5.43 -29.94
C ARG A 12 58.58 -6.01 -29.47
N GLY A 13 58.53 -6.36 -28.19
CA GLY A 13 57.29 -6.76 -27.51
C GLY A 13 56.25 -5.69 -27.71
N VAL A 14 55.22 -5.99 -28.50
CA VAL A 14 54.04 -5.15 -28.65
C VAL A 14 53.28 -5.24 -27.32
N MET A 15 53.61 -4.35 -26.38
CA MET A 15 52.70 -4.03 -25.28
C MET A 15 51.46 -3.42 -25.93
N LYS A 16 50.44 -4.27 -26.15
CA LYS A 16 49.07 -3.80 -26.41
C LYS A 16 48.67 -3.00 -25.18
N SER A 17 48.78 -1.68 -25.30
CA SER A 17 48.14 -0.74 -24.39
C SER A 17 46.68 -1.15 -24.26
N LEU A 18 46.33 -1.68 -23.09
CA LEU A 18 44.96 -1.83 -22.65
C LEU A 18 44.45 -0.41 -22.48
N ARG A 19 43.95 0.20 -23.58
CA ARG A 19 43.22 1.47 -23.51
C ARG A 19 42.12 1.27 -22.48
N HIS A 20 42.26 2.00 -21.39
CA HIS A 20 41.30 2.09 -20.31
C HIS A 20 39.97 2.52 -20.93
N ASN A 21 39.05 1.56 -21.04
CA ASN A 21 37.80 1.75 -21.75
C ASN A 21 36.80 2.35 -20.75
N GLU A 22 36.97 3.65 -20.44
CA GLU A 22 36.18 4.42 -19.47
C GLU A 22 34.66 4.29 -19.69
N LYS A 23 34.25 4.02 -20.95
CA LYS A 23 32.86 3.75 -21.32
C LYS A 23 32.27 2.52 -20.64
N GLY A 24 33.08 1.50 -20.36
CA GLY A 24 32.63 0.28 -19.67
C GLY A 24 32.46 0.49 -18.16
N ALA A 25 33.33 1.32 -17.57
CA ALA A 25 33.25 1.67 -16.15
C ALA A 25 31.94 2.42 -15.84
N ALA A 26 31.57 3.40 -16.67
CA ALA A 26 30.32 4.17 -16.51
C ALA A 26 29.05 3.28 -16.53
N VAL A 27 29.04 2.20 -17.32
CA VAL A 27 27.90 1.27 -17.38
C VAL A 27 27.77 0.47 -16.07
N ILE A 28 28.90 0.07 -15.48
CA ILE A 28 28.91 -0.69 -14.22
C ILE A 28 28.52 0.22 -13.06
N GLU A 29 29.05 1.45 -13.01
CA GLU A 29 28.68 2.45 -12.01
C GLU A 29 27.17 2.73 -12.04
N PHE A 30 26.61 2.90 -13.24
CA PHE A 30 25.17 3.06 -13.41
C PHE A 30 24.37 1.81 -13.00
N ALA A 31 24.84 0.60 -13.33
CA ALA A 31 24.14 -0.63 -12.97
C ALA A 31 24.04 -0.82 -11.45
N ILE A 32 25.09 -0.49 -10.70
CA ILE A 32 25.10 -0.55 -9.24
C ILE A 32 24.12 0.49 -8.65
N LEU A 33 24.15 1.72 -9.18
CA LEU A 33 23.20 2.77 -8.76
C LEU A 33 21.76 2.37 -9.06
N LEU A 34 21.49 1.81 -10.25
CA LEU A 34 20.16 1.39 -10.66
C LEU A 34 19.64 0.24 -9.78
N PHE A 35 20.50 -0.73 -9.45
CA PHE A 35 20.16 -1.82 -8.55
C PHE A 35 19.75 -1.34 -7.15
N LEU A 36 20.39 -0.28 -6.66
CA LEU A 36 20.01 0.36 -5.39
C LEU A 36 18.79 1.28 -5.52
N LEU A 37 18.69 2.04 -6.62
CA LEU A 37 17.65 3.05 -6.83
C LEU A 37 16.29 2.43 -7.14
N MET A 38 16.23 1.32 -7.87
CA MET A 38 14.99 0.65 -8.23
C MET A 38 14.15 0.23 -7.00
N PRO A 39 14.68 -0.53 -6.02
CA PRO A 39 13.89 -0.90 -4.84
C PRO A 39 13.54 0.32 -3.99
N LEU A 40 14.40 1.35 -3.93
CA LEU A 40 14.07 2.59 -3.24
C LEU A 40 12.88 3.31 -3.90
N LEU A 41 12.89 3.42 -5.23
CA LEU A 41 11.84 4.09 -5.99
C LEU A 41 10.51 3.35 -5.86
N PHE A 42 10.50 2.04 -6.08
CA PHE A 42 9.28 1.25 -5.91
C PHE A 42 8.80 1.25 -4.46
N GLY A 43 9.72 1.31 -3.48
CA GLY A 43 9.36 1.41 -2.07
C GLY A 43 8.63 2.70 -1.75
N ILE A 44 9.09 3.83 -2.30
CA ILE A 44 8.42 5.13 -2.13
C ILE A 44 7.04 5.13 -2.81
N ILE A 45 6.95 4.56 -4.02
CA ILE A 45 5.68 4.48 -4.76
C ILE A 45 4.67 3.60 -4.00
N ASP A 46 5.07 2.38 -3.64
CA ASP A 46 4.21 1.44 -2.90
C ASP A 46 3.76 2.04 -1.57
N PHE A 47 4.67 2.69 -0.84
CA PHE A 47 4.34 3.38 0.40
C PHE A 47 3.32 4.51 0.18
N GLY A 48 3.48 5.32 -0.86
CA GLY A 48 2.55 6.40 -1.19
C GLY A 48 1.12 5.90 -1.44
N PHE A 49 0.97 4.79 -2.17
CA PHE A 49 -0.35 4.20 -2.43
C PHE A 49 -0.99 3.60 -1.18
N ILE A 50 -0.23 2.84 -0.38
CA ILE A 50 -0.72 2.27 0.90
C ILE A 50 -1.19 3.37 1.84
N TRP A 51 -0.41 4.46 1.94
CA TRP A 51 -0.77 5.60 2.78
C TRP A 51 -2.03 6.31 2.28
N ALA A 52 -2.14 6.56 0.97
CA ALA A 52 -3.32 7.17 0.38
C ALA A 52 -4.58 6.33 0.62
N GLN A 53 -4.51 5.02 0.42
CA GLN A 53 -5.62 4.10 0.67
C GLN A 53 -6.09 4.12 2.13
N SER A 54 -5.15 4.05 3.08
CA SER A 54 -5.46 4.15 4.51
C SER A 54 -6.13 5.48 4.85
N HIS A 55 -5.66 6.58 4.24
CA HIS A 55 -6.26 7.90 4.43
C HIS A 55 -7.71 7.93 3.93
N TYR A 56 -7.98 7.47 2.71
CA TYR A 56 -9.33 7.47 2.14
C TYR A 56 -10.29 6.57 2.91
N LEU A 57 -9.83 5.38 3.33
CA LEU A 57 -10.63 4.50 4.19
C LEU A 57 -11.02 5.18 5.50
N SER A 58 -10.10 5.93 6.11
CA SER A 58 -10.39 6.64 7.35
C SER A 58 -11.37 7.78 7.18
N GLN A 59 -11.23 8.53 6.09
CA GLN A 59 -12.19 9.57 5.76
C GLN A 59 -13.60 9.00 5.51
N ALA A 60 -13.72 7.91 4.76
CA ALA A 60 -14.99 7.23 4.52
C ALA A 60 -15.61 6.66 5.81
N THR A 61 -14.79 6.03 6.65
CA THR A 61 -15.25 5.46 7.93
C THR A 61 -15.76 6.54 8.87
N ARG A 62 -15.07 7.69 8.95
CA ARG A 62 -15.49 8.83 9.77
C ARG A 62 -16.77 9.47 9.24
N GLU A 63 -16.93 9.64 7.94
CA GLU A 63 -18.16 10.19 7.37
C GLU A 63 -19.35 9.22 7.54
N GLY A 64 -19.11 7.92 7.35
CA GLY A 64 -20.08 6.87 7.67
C GLY A 64 -20.52 6.91 9.14
N ALA A 65 -19.57 6.98 10.07
CA ALA A 65 -19.88 7.06 11.49
C ALA A 65 -20.63 8.36 11.87
N ARG A 66 -20.32 9.48 11.23
CA ARG A 66 -21.12 10.73 11.37
C ARG A 66 -22.53 10.55 10.84
N ALA A 67 -22.70 9.94 9.67
CA ALA A 67 -24.02 9.70 9.09
C ALA A 67 -24.87 8.81 10.01
N GLY A 68 -24.30 7.75 10.56
CA GLY A 68 -24.97 6.89 11.53
C GLY A 68 -25.29 7.64 12.84
N ALA A 69 -24.34 8.38 13.40
CA ALA A 69 -24.53 9.08 14.67
C ALA A 69 -25.60 10.18 14.62
N ARG A 70 -25.86 10.79 13.45
CA ARG A 70 -26.92 11.80 13.29
C ARG A 70 -28.33 11.26 13.50
N ILE A 71 -28.55 9.98 13.19
CA ILE A 71 -29.87 9.34 13.27
C ILE A 71 -29.94 8.27 14.38
N ALA A 72 -28.79 7.84 14.89
CA ALA A 72 -28.72 6.87 15.96
C ALA A 72 -29.18 7.50 17.28
N THR A 73 -30.31 7.00 17.78
CA THR A 73 -30.70 7.13 19.18
C THR A 73 -30.52 5.80 19.88
N TYR A 74 -30.35 5.85 21.20
CA TYR A 74 -30.24 4.67 22.02
C TYR A 74 -31.25 4.72 23.17
N ASP A 75 -31.74 3.55 23.56
CA ASP A 75 -32.55 3.34 24.76
C ASP A 75 -32.12 2.01 25.39
N SER A 76 -32.04 1.97 26.73
CA SER A 76 -31.79 0.75 27.50
C SER A 76 -30.55 -0.05 27.04
N GLY A 77 -29.53 0.65 26.54
CA GLY A 77 -28.27 0.05 26.07
C GLY A 77 -28.33 -0.55 24.66
N ALA A 78 -29.38 -0.29 23.88
CA ALA A 78 -29.52 -0.73 22.50
C ALA A 78 -29.81 0.46 21.55
N ILE A 79 -29.41 0.32 20.29
CA ILE A 79 -29.78 1.27 19.23
C ILE A 79 -31.25 1.06 18.92
N THR A 80 -32.05 2.13 18.91
CA THR A 80 -33.50 2.05 18.69
C THR A 80 -33.82 1.67 17.23
N ASN A 81 -33.09 2.24 16.26
CA ASN A 81 -33.27 2.00 14.82
C ASN A 81 -32.01 1.42 14.14
N PRO A 82 -31.56 0.19 14.50
CA PRO A 82 -30.28 -0.34 14.04
C PRO A 82 -30.22 -0.55 12.52
N VAL A 83 -31.37 -0.84 11.88
CA VAL A 83 -31.46 -1.05 10.43
C VAL A 83 -31.27 0.25 9.66
N GLU A 84 -31.90 1.34 10.11
CA GLU A 84 -31.79 2.66 9.49
C GLU A 84 -30.38 3.24 9.68
N VAL A 85 -29.82 3.09 10.88
CA VAL A 85 -28.44 3.48 11.20
C VAL A 85 -27.46 2.74 10.29
N LYS A 86 -27.61 1.43 10.12
CA LYS A 86 -26.76 0.65 9.21
C LYS A 86 -26.91 1.13 7.76
N ALA A 87 -28.14 1.34 7.28
CA ALA A 87 -28.37 1.79 5.91
C ALA A 87 -27.75 3.17 5.62
N ALA A 88 -27.84 4.12 6.57
CA ALA A 88 -27.22 5.44 6.43
C ALA A 88 -25.69 5.38 6.44
N VAL A 89 -25.12 4.54 7.30
CA VAL A 89 -23.67 4.26 7.35
C VAL A 89 -23.19 3.67 6.03
N ASP A 90 -23.86 2.63 5.54
CA ASP A 90 -23.52 1.95 4.28
C ASP A 90 -23.61 2.92 3.09
N ALA A 91 -24.69 3.70 2.99
CA ALA A 91 -24.87 4.68 1.91
C ALA A 91 -23.76 5.75 1.91
N SER A 92 -23.42 6.27 3.10
CA SER A 92 -22.38 7.27 3.25
C SER A 92 -20.99 6.73 2.89
N ILE A 93 -20.64 5.54 3.39
CA ILE A 93 -19.35 4.89 3.10
C ILE A 93 -19.23 4.62 1.60
N ASN A 94 -20.27 4.06 0.98
CA ASN A 94 -20.26 3.77 -0.46
C ASN A 94 -20.11 5.04 -1.30
N SER A 95 -20.79 6.14 -0.93
CA SER A 95 -20.64 7.42 -1.61
C SER A 95 -19.22 7.98 -1.48
N SER A 96 -18.62 7.93 -0.29
CA SER A 96 -17.25 8.40 -0.07
C SER A 96 -16.24 7.55 -0.84
N LEU A 97 -16.36 6.22 -0.79
CA LEU A 97 -15.42 5.33 -1.47
C LEU A 97 -15.52 5.42 -2.99
N THR A 98 -16.71 5.60 -3.55
CA THR A 98 -16.89 5.74 -5.02
C THR A 98 -16.21 7.01 -5.57
N GLN A 99 -16.12 8.08 -4.77
CA GLN A 99 -15.42 9.30 -5.17
C GLN A 99 -13.91 9.06 -5.35
N PHE A 100 -13.33 8.19 -4.53
CA PHE A 100 -11.88 7.90 -4.55
C PHE A 100 -11.53 6.70 -5.43
N TYR A 101 -12.43 5.74 -5.55
CA TYR A 101 -12.29 4.53 -6.36
C TYR A 101 -13.30 4.56 -7.52
N PRO A 102 -12.94 5.20 -8.65
CA PRO A 102 -13.88 5.51 -9.74
C PRO A 102 -14.31 4.29 -10.59
N LYS A 103 -13.98 3.06 -10.19
CA LYS A 103 -14.50 1.81 -10.78
C LYS A 103 -15.61 1.25 -9.88
N PRO A 104 -16.87 1.72 -10.03
CA PRO A 104 -17.97 1.43 -9.12
C PRO A 104 -18.44 -0.03 -9.16
N ASP A 105 -18.17 -0.73 -10.26
CA ASP A 105 -18.40 -2.18 -10.46
C ASP A 105 -17.57 -3.06 -9.52
N GLN A 106 -16.61 -2.48 -8.80
CA GLN A 106 -15.72 -3.16 -7.87
C GLN A 106 -15.87 -2.67 -6.43
N VAL A 107 -16.59 -1.58 -6.13
CA VAL A 107 -16.67 -1.06 -4.75
C VAL A 107 -17.33 -2.07 -3.81
N ALA A 108 -18.34 -2.80 -4.27
CA ALA A 108 -18.94 -3.89 -3.51
C ALA A 108 -18.01 -5.10 -3.33
N GLU A 109 -17.07 -5.32 -4.26
CA GLU A 109 -16.06 -6.39 -4.19
C GLU A 109 -14.85 -5.98 -3.33
N ILE A 110 -14.57 -4.67 -3.29
CA ILE A 110 -13.55 -4.05 -2.47
C ILE A 110 -13.97 -4.09 -1.00
N ILE A 111 -15.24 -3.87 -0.68
CA ILE A 111 -15.72 -3.88 0.70
C ILE A 111 -15.96 -5.32 1.15
N ASN A 112 -15.08 -5.85 1.99
CA ASN A 112 -15.25 -7.16 2.61
C ASN A 112 -16.39 -7.17 3.61
N LYS A 113 -16.43 -6.13 4.45
CA LYS A 113 -17.33 -6.04 5.57
C LYS A 113 -17.47 -4.60 6.03
N ILE A 114 -18.71 -4.15 6.18
CA ILE A 114 -19.06 -3.04 7.05
C ILE A 114 -19.69 -3.68 8.28
N ASP A 115 -19.02 -3.57 9.42
CA ASP A 115 -19.57 -4.09 10.66
C ASP A 115 -20.86 -3.34 11.01
N THR A 116 -21.85 -4.10 11.48
CA THR A 116 -23.07 -3.50 12.03
C THR A 116 -22.69 -2.49 13.09
N PRO A 117 -23.14 -1.23 13.00
CA PRO A 117 -22.76 -0.19 13.95
C PRO A 117 -23.05 -0.65 15.39
N GLN A 118 -22.05 -0.55 16.27
CA GLN A 118 -22.14 -1.02 17.66
C GLN A 118 -22.18 0.16 18.62
N LEU A 119 -22.90 0.00 19.73
CA LEU A 119 -22.77 0.94 20.86
C LEU A 119 -21.49 0.64 21.61
N VAL A 120 -20.73 1.70 21.87
CA VAL A 120 -19.52 1.68 22.69
C VAL A 120 -19.61 2.82 23.68
N THR A 121 -19.47 2.51 24.96
CA THR A 121 -19.39 3.52 26.00
C THR A 121 -18.01 4.19 25.96
N VAL A 122 -17.97 5.49 25.72
CA VAL A 122 -16.73 6.29 25.76
C VAL A 122 -16.84 7.26 26.93
N GLY A 123 -16.16 6.94 28.03
CA GLY A 123 -16.31 7.67 29.29
C GLY A 123 -17.71 7.48 29.87
N THR A 124 -18.48 8.57 29.98
CA THR A 124 -19.87 8.59 30.49
C THR A 124 -20.93 8.68 29.39
N GLN A 125 -20.54 8.76 28.12
CA GLN A 125 -21.47 8.90 26.98
C GLN A 125 -21.47 7.64 26.11
N GLN A 126 -22.64 7.32 25.55
CA GLN A 126 -22.75 6.30 24.52
C GLN A 126 -22.25 6.85 23.18
N ALA A 127 -21.55 6.02 22.43
CA ALA A 127 -21.03 6.35 21.12
C ALA A 127 -21.30 5.21 20.12
N LEU A 128 -21.47 5.57 18.86
CA LEU A 128 -21.58 4.64 17.76
C LEU A 128 -20.17 4.33 17.23
N LYS A 129 -19.77 3.07 17.25
CA LYS A 129 -18.58 2.57 16.57
C LYS A 129 -18.97 1.97 15.23
N VAL A 130 -18.33 2.45 14.17
CA VAL A 130 -18.41 1.89 12.82
C VAL A 130 -17.04 1.36 12.44
N SER A 131 -16.99 0.14 11.93
CA SER A 131 -15.77 -0.50 11.44
C SER A 131 -15.95 -0.92 9.98
N VAL A 132 -14.97 -0.62 9.15
CA VAL A 132 -14.99 -0.89 7.71
C VAL A 132 -13.74 -1.67 7.35
N THR A 133 -13.92 -2.79 6.66
CA THR A 133 -12.85 -3.63 6.14
C THR A 133 -12.92 -3.66 4.62
N ILE A 134 -11.80 -3.35 3.98
CA ILE A 134 -11.63 -3.36 2.52
C ILE A 134 -10.52 -4.35 2.11
N ASN A 135 -10.66 -4.88 0.90
CA ASN A 135 -9.67 -5.69 0.19
C ASN A 135 -8.59 -4.80 -0.41
N SER A 136 -7.35 -5.01 0.03
CA SER A 136 -6.19 -4.30 -0.48
C SER A 136 -5.75 -4.81 -1.85
N ASP A 137 -5.86 -6.12 -2.09
CA ASP A 137 -5.56 -6.79 -3.35
C ASP A 137 -6.42 -6.28 -4.53
N LYS A 138 -7.64 -5.83 -4.24
CA LYS A 138 -8.56 -5.25 -5.24
C LYS A 138 -8.31 -3.77 -5.51
N ILE A 139 -7.53 -3.08 -4.68
CA ILE A 139 -7.29 -1.63 -4.78
C ILE A 139 -5.88 -1.33 -5.31
N TRP A 140 -4.83 -1.86 -4.68
CA TRP A 140 -3.45 -1.68 -5.13
C TRP A 140 -2.60 -2.86 -4.66
N THR A 141 -1.88 -3.49 -5.59
CA THR A 141 -0.93 -4.55 -5.28
C THR A 141 0.49 -4.00 -5.27
N PRO A 142 1.18 -3.97 -4.11
CA PRO A 142 2.55 -3.48 -4.05
C PRO A 142 3.50 -4.32 -4.91
N VAL A 143 4.33 -3.65 -5.70
CA VAL A 143 5.20 -4.33 -6.68
C VAL A 143 6.35 -5.05 -5.96
N LEU A 144 6.92 -4.45 -4.92
CA LEU A 144 8.05 -5.03 -4.20
C LEU A 144 7.68 -6.28 -3.40
N TRP A 145 6.42 -6.40 -3.00
CA TRP A 145 5.95 -7.56 -2.23
C TRP A 145 6.06 -8.87 -3.00
N GLN A 146 5.86 -8.82 -4.33
CA GLN A 146 6.04 -10.00 -5.18
C GLN A 146 7.50 -10.47 -5.15
N PHE A 147 8.46 -9.55 -5.16
CA PHE A 147 9.87 -9.88 -5.06
C PHE A 147 10.28 -10.31 -3.65
N LEU A 148 9.75 -9.67 -2.61
CA LEU A 148 10.09 -9.98 -1.22
C LEU A 148 9.56 -11.36 -0.80
N SER A 149 8.45 -11.80 -1.40
CA SER A 149 7.90 -13.15 -1.20
C SER A 149 8.85 -14.28 -1.63
N LEU A 150 9.85 -13.99 -2.45
CA LEU A 150 10.85 -14.95 -2.93
C LEU A 150 11.98 -15.18 -1.91
N LEU A 151 12.10 -14.34 -0.88
CA LEU A 151 13.15 -14.49 0.12
C LEU A 151 12.79 -15.62 1.11
N PRO A 152 13.74 -16.47 1.51
CA PRO A 152 13.47 -17.63 2.37
C PRO A 152 13.00 -17.27 3.79
N THR A 153 13.17 -16.01 4.22
CA THR A 153 12.72 -15.50 5.52
C THR A 153 11.32 -14.88 5.48
N SER A 154 10.65 -14.94 4.34
CA SER A 154 9.32 -14.37 4.10
C SER A 154 8.25 -15.19 4.80
N ASP A 155 7.86 -14.80 6.02
CA ASP A 155 6.79 -15.43 6.78
C ASP A 155 5.41 -14.90 6.37
N LYS A 156 4.35 -15.71 6.57
CA LYS A 156 3.00 -15.48 6.00
C LYS A 156 2.24 -14.24 6.53
N GLU A 157 2.90 -13.33 7.25
CA GLU A 157 2.31 -12.08 7.74
C GLU A 157 1.85 -11.12 6.63
N TYR A 158 2.26 -11.34 5.38
CA TYR A 158 1.76 -10.59 4.21
C TYR A 158 0.24 -10.61 4.07
N SER A 159 -0.42 -11.68 4.52
CA SER A 159 -1.89 -11.79 4.51
C SER A 159 -2.60 -10.69 5.32
N LYS A 160 -1.95 -10.13 6.35
CA LYS A 160 -2.51 -9.02 7.14
C LYS A 160 -2.67 -7.73 6.31
N PHE A 161 -1.92 -7.60 5.23
CA PHE A 161 -1.99 -6.44 4.33
C PHE A 161 -2.93 -6.66 3.14
N GLU A 162 -3.51 -7.86 3.01
CA GLU A 162 -4.56 -8.17 2.03
C GLU A 162 -5.88 -7.51 2.42
N GLN A 163 -6.06 -7.18 3.70
CA GLN A 163 -7.23 -6.47 4.19
C GLN A 163 -6.82 -5.24 4.99
N LEU A 164 -7.43 -4.10 4.69
CA LEU A 164 -7.30 -2.88 5.48
C LEU A 164 -8.58 -2.67 6.26
N THR A 165 -8.45 -2.45 7.57
CA THR A 165 -9.58 -2.17 8.44
C THR A 165 -9.36 -0.84 9.14
N ASP A 166 -10.39 0.01 9.14
CA ASP A 166 -10.41 1.19 10.00
C ASP A 166 -11.70 1.24 10.81
N SER A 167 -11.69 2.02 11.89
CA SER A 167 -12.84 2.20 12.77
C SER A 167 -12.96 3.63 13.26
N ALA A 168 -14.17 4.16 13.26
CA ALA A 168 -14.47 5.48 13.80
C ALA A 168 -15.56 5.39 14.86
N VAL A 169 -15.46 6.27 15.86
CA VAL A 169 -16.38 6.33 17.00
C VAL A 169 -16.94 7.74 17.13
N PHE A 170 -18.27 7.88 17.21
CA PHE A 170 -18.95 9.17 17.33
C PHE A 170 -19.99 9.15 18.45
N PRO A 171 -20.06 10.20 19.28
CA PRO A 171 -21.06 10.28 20.35
C PRO A 171 -22.47 10.35 19.79
N ILE A 172 -23.43 9.78 20.51
CA ILE A 172 -24.84 9.76 20.14
C ILE A 172 -25.72 10.25 21.30
N SER A 173 -26.87 10.82 20.99
CA SER A 173 -27.82 11.30 22.00
C SER A 173 -28.71 10.19 22.51
N ASN A 174 -29.11 10.30 23.78
CA ASN A 174 -30.21 9.52 24.32
C ASN A 174 -31.51 9.89 23.60
N ASN A 175 -32.40 8.91 23.42
CA ASN A 175 -33.75 9.13 22.89
C ASN A 175 -34.62 9.92 23.88
#